data_AF-A0A2N8LD15-F1
#
_entry.id   AF-A0A2N8LD15-F1
#
_cell.length_a   1.000
_cell.length_b   1.000
_cell.length_c   1.000
_cell.angle_alpha   90.00
_cell.angle_beta   90.00
_cell.angle_gamma   90.00
#
_symmetry.space_group_name_H-M   'P 1'
#
loop_
_entity.id
_entity.type
_entity.pdbx_description
1 polymer ?
#
loop_
_entity_poly.entity_id
_entity_poly.type
_entity_poly.pdbx_seq_one_letter_code
_entity_poly.pdbx_strand_id
1 'polypeptide(L)' 'MSKKDKKIEIQIIDQKVSLENAMVDGYQLQIGKRTVGEIAELDDKFVVIKNGSAESFFKTLEQAVENIIENYNLNH' A
#
# COMPACT_ATOMS: atom_id res chain seq x y z
N MET A 1 -23.61 3.25 -21.68
CA MET A 1 -22.82 2.08 -21.22
C MET A 1 -22.79 2.10 -19.71
N SER A 2 -23.46 1.16 -19.03
CA SER A 2 -23.27 1.01 -17.59
C SER A 2 -21.84 0.55 -17.36
N LYS A 3 -21.00 1.41 -16.77
CA LYS A 3 -19.73 0.97 -16.19
C LYS A 3 -20.11 -0.10 -15.16
N LYS A 4 -19.88 -1.38 -15.46
CA LYS A 4 -20.06 -2.45 -14.47
C LYS A 4 -19.12 -2.11 -13.32
N ASP A 5 -19.66 -2.05 -12.10
CA ASP A 5 -18.84 -1.96 -10.88
C ASP A 5 -17.85 -3.13 -10.90
N LYS A 6 -16.57 -2.81 -11.13
CA LYS A 6 -15.51 -3.81 -11.12
C LYS A 6 -15.20 -4.05 -9.66
N LYS A 7 -15.59 -5.21 -9.13
CA LYS A 7 -15.15 -5.65 -7.81
C LYS A 7 -13.63 -5.76 -7.83
N ILE A 8 -12.98 -5.08 -6.89
CA ILE A 8 -11.54 -5.10 -6.72
C ILE A 8 -11.27 -5.93 -5.48
N GLU A 9 -10.41 -6.94 -5.62
CA GLU A 9 -9.87 -7.68 -4.49
C GLU A 9 -8.48 -7.12 -4.20
N ILE A 10 -8.24 -6.81 -2.92
CA ILE A 10 -6.97 -6.29 -2.44
C ILE A 10 -6.39 -7.35 -1.52
N GLN A 11 -5.16 -7.74 -1.81
CA GLN A 11 -4.39 -8.68 -1.02
C GLN A 11 -3.31 -7.91 -0.27
N ILE A 12 -3.23 -8.15 1.03
CA ILE A 12 -2.18 -7.64 1.90
C ILE A 12 -1.27 -8.81 2.21
N ILE A 13 0.02 -8.67 1.91
CA ILE A 13 1.01 -9.72 2.07
C ILE A 13 2.09 -9.21 3.00
N ASP A 14 2.36 -9.96 4.06
CA ASP A 14 3.47 -9.66 4.98
C ASP A 14 4.80 -9.81 4.24
N GLN A 15 5.58 -8.73 4.18
CA GLN A 15 6.85 -8.71 3.47
C GLN A 15 7.81 -7.67 4.05
N LYS A 16 9.11 -7.95 3.98
CA LYS A 16 10.12 -6.92 4.20
C LYS A 16 10.13 -5.91 3.06
N VAL A 17 9.92 -4.64 3.39
CA VAL A 17 9.89 -3.54 2.44
C VAL A 17 11.16 -2.70 2.58
N SER A 18 11.59 -2.09 1.47
CA SER A 18 12.79 -1.24 1.46
C SER A 18 12.42 0.21 1.73
N LEU A 19 12.84 0.73 2.88
CA LEU A 19 12.70 2.13 3.25
C LEU A 19 14.09 2.76 3.42
N GLU A 20 14.41 3.76 2.60
CA GLU A 20 15.66 4.55 2.70
C GLU A 20 16.95 3.70 2.78
N ASN A 21 17.01 2.61 2.00
CA ASN A 21 18.09 1.61 1.97
C ASN A 21 18.18 0.68 3.18
N ALA A 22 17.16 0.67 4.06
CA ALA A 22 16.98 -0.34 5.10
C ALA A 22 15.82 -1.27 4.75
N MET A 23 15.96 -2.57 5.03
CA MET A 23 14.83 -3.50 4.97
C MET A 23 14.13 -3.50 6.33
N VAL A 24 12.84 -3.17 6.33
CA VAL A 24 12.01 -3.13 7.53
C VAL A 24 10.81 -4.06 7.35
N ASP A 25 10.26 -4.54 8.46
CA ASP A 25 9.05 -5.35 8.41
C ASP A 25 7.86 -4.48 7.97
N GLY A 26 6.93 -5.08 7.25
CA GLY A 26 5.85 -4.35 6.62
C GLY A 26 4.95 -5.22 5.76
N TYR A 27 4.23 -4.56 4.88
CA TYR A 27 3.17 -5.14 4.09
C TYR A 27 3.25 -4.66 2.64
N GLN A 28 3.00 -5.57 1.71
CA GLN A 28 2.85 -5.26 0.31
C GLN A 28 1.37 -5.37 -0.07
N LEU A 29 0.85 -4.32 -0.70
CA LEU A 29 -0.51 -4.30 -1.22
C LEU A 29 -0.51 -4.72 -2.68
N GLN A 30 -1.35 -5.71 -3.00
CA GLN A 30 -1.53 -6.21 -4.36
C GLN A 30 -2.99 -6.17 -4.79
N ILE A 31 -3.22 -5.74 -6.03
CA ILE A 31 -4.51 -5.87 -6.72
C ILE A 31 -4.33 -6.87 -7.86
N GLY A 32 -4.86 -8.08 -7.67
CA GLY A 32 -4.66 -9.20 -8.59
C GLY A 32 -3.20 -9.65 -8.66
N LYS A 33 -2.46 -9.21 -9.68
CA LYS A 33 -1.02 -9.53 -9.87
C LYS A 33 -0.11 -8.30 -9.82
N ARG A 34 -0.68 -7.12 -9.53
CA ARG A 34 0.04 -5.85 -9.54
C ARG A 34 0.26 -5.40 -8.11
N THR A 35 1.49 -5.07 -7.76
CA THR A 35 1.80 -4.28 -6.57
C THR A 35 1.28 -2.88 -6.75
N VAL A 36 0.51 -2.40 -5.77
CA VAL A 36 -0.08 -1.05 -5.80
C VAL A 36 0.50 -0.13 -4.75
N GLY A 37 1.14 -0.69 -3.72
CA GLY A 37 1.87 0.06 -2.72
C GLY A 37 2.57 -0.85 -1.73
N GLU A 38 3.43 -0.24 -0.92
CA GLU A 38 4.19 -0.88 0.15
C GLU A 38 3.99 -0.06 1.42
N ILE A 39 3.94 -0.73 2.56
CA ILE A 39 3.75 -0.13 3.89
C ILE A 39 4.83 -0.67 4.81
N ALA A 40 5.64 0.18 5.41
CA ALA A 40 6.53 -0.20 6.51
C ALA A 40 5.81 -0.09 7.86
N GLU A 41 6.10 -1.01 8.75
CA GLU A 41 5.69 -0.95 10.15
C GLU A 41 6.86 -0.43 11.00
N LEU A 42 6.68 0.74 11.61
CA LEU A 42 7.71 1.42 12.39
C LEU A 42 7.12 2.04 13.65
N ASP A 43 7.61 1.64 14.82
CA ASP A 43 7.27 2.24 16.12
C ASP A 43 5.76 2.52 16.31
N ASP A 44 4.94 1.48 16.14
CA ASP A 44 3.48 1.52 16.20
C ASP A 44 2.79 2.43 15.16
N LYS A 45 3.48 2.68 14.03
CA LYS A 45 2.94 3.43 12.90
C LYS A 45 3.12 2.65 11.60
N PHE A 46 2.26 2.98 10.66
CA PHE A 46 2.27 2.44 9.31
C PHE A 46 2.71 3.53 8.35
N VAL A 47 3.76 3.28 7.59
CA VAL A 47 4.38 4.26 6.70
C VAL A 47 4.22 3.80 5.27
N VAL A 48 3.47 4.55 4.48
CA VAL A 48 3.34 4.29 3.04
C VAL A 48 4.65 4.65 2.37
N ILE A 49 5.18 3.70 1.60
CA ILE A 49 6.43 3.84 0.86
C ILE A 49 6.12 4.06 -0.61
N LYS A 50 6.82 5.01 -1.21
CA LYS A 50 6.79 5.26 -2.65
C LYS A 50 8.18 5.50 -3.17
N ASN A 51 8.58 4.70 -4.16
CA ASN A 51 9.92 4.75 -4.76
C ASN A 51 11.05 4.61 -3.72
N GLY A 52 10.84 3.83 -2.66
CA GLY A 52 11.82 3.59 -1.59
C GLY A 52 11.92 4.69 -0.53
N SER A 53 11.05 5.70 -0.56
CA SER A 53 10.98 6.77 0.43
C SER A 53 9.64 6.78 1.17
N ALA A 54 9.63 7.25 2.42
CA ALA A 54 8.41 7.45 3.19
C ALA A 54 7.58 8.59 2.58
N GLU A 55 6.35 8.30 2.18
CA GLU A 55 5.42 9.29 1.63
C GLU A 55 4.45 9.81 2.69
N SER A 56 3.90 8.92 3.52
CA SER A 56 2.87 9.27 4.50
C SER A 56 2.88 8.32 5.70
N PHE A 57 2.45 8.83 6.86
CA PHE A 57 2.47 8.12 8.14
C PHE A 57 1.06 8.02 8.71
N PHE A 58 0.69 6.82 9.14
CA PHE A 58 -0.63 6.47 9.63
C PHE A 58 -0.55 5.75 10.97
N LYS A 59 -1.64 5.81 11.73
CA LYS A 59 -1.73 5.14 13.04
C LYS A 59 -2.19 3.69 12.92
N THR A 60 -2.94 3.37 11.87
CA THR A 60 -3.43 2.01 11.62
C THR A 60 -3.14 1.58 10.19
N LEU A 61 -3.07 0.27 9.99
CA LEU A 61 -2.83 -0.33 8.68
C LEU A 61 -3.95 0.03 7.70
N GLU A 62 -5.20 0.05 8.16
CA GLU A 62 -6.37 0.37 7.34
C GLU A 62 -6.27 1.76 6.74
N GLN A 63 -5.81 2.75 7.51
CA GLN A 63 -5.64 4.12 7.01
C GLN A 63 -4.55 4.21 5.93
N ALA A 64 -3.46 3.47 6.10
CA ALA A 64 -2.39 3.40 5.11
C ALA A 64 -2.88 2.70 3.82
N VAL A 65 -3.66 1.62 3.97
CA VAL A 65 -4.30 0.90 2.87
C VAL A 65 -5.28 1.79 2.11
N GLU A 66 -6.17 2.48 2.81
CA GLU A 66 -7.12 3.45 2.23
C GLU A 66 -6.39 4.52 1.42
N ASN A 67 -5.33 5.10 1.98
CA ASN A 67 -4.53 6.10 1.29
C ASN A 67 -3.92 5.57 -0.02
N ILE A 68 -3.38 4.34 -0.03
CA ILE A 68 -2.84 3.71 -1.24
C ILE A 68 -3.95 3.52 -2.27
N ILE A 69 -5.14 3.08 -1.86
CA ILE A 69 -6.28 2.84 -2.77
C ILE A 69 -6.81 4.15 -3.35
N GLU A 70 -6.95 5.20 -2.53
CA GLU A 70 -7.40 6.53 -2.99
C GLU A 70 -6.44 7.13 -4.02
N ASN A 71 -5.14 6.95 -3.82
CA ASN A 71 -4.10 7.40 -4.75
C ASN A 71 -3.92 6.45 -5.94
N TYR A 72 -4.45 5.22 -5.87
CA TYR A 72 -4.42 4.28 -6.98
C TYR A 72 -5.41 4.73 -8.06
N ASN A 73 -4.90 5.46 -9.06
CA ASN A 73 -5.70 5.98 -10.15
C ASN A 73 -6.33 4.84 -10.97
N LEU A 74 -7.62 4.55 -10.72
CA LEU A 74 -8.40 3.50 -11.40
C LEU A 74 -8.69 3.80 -12.89
N ASN A 75 -8.21 4.91 -13.44
CA ASN A 75 -8.51 5.37 -14.81
C ASN A 75 -7.55 4.86 -15.90
N HIS A 76 -7.06 3.61 -15.82
CA HIS A 76 -6.42 2.97 -16.97
C HIS A 76 -6.83 1.51 -17.18
#